data_AF-A0A1J4KD33-F1
#
_entry.id   AF-A0A1J4KD33-F1
#
_cell.length_a   1.000
_cell.length_b   1.000
_cell.length_c   1.000
_cell.angle_alpha   90.00
_cell.angle_beta   90.00
_cell.angle_gamma   90.00
#
_symmetry.space_group_name_H-M   'P 1'
#
loop_
_entity.id
_entity.type
_entity.pdbx_description
1 polymer ?
#
loop_
_entity_poly.entity_id
_entity_poly.type
_entity_poly.pdbx_seq_one_letter_code
_entity_poly.pdbx_strand_id
1 'polypeptide(L)'
;MKGITNFFSKLAQPQAPVHTSPQDILLSIWNQICSYTLVDSHESLIEIHNLINRFLKNMDSLLQKGFSAQVTETLSMHQIPKQLVSFAYGNIPKNLVNEVIQFFLMFTKLPFSTLLPEKFIIDPLNALLENPPYPNNDQLFYELVVSLMRHVAVNNDRICLFLTTKDTSPLLHQFSQYIVTNYGDLGDVLMQLIIDTKNSPNLLNFILTYSPLISTLIDICKDCIEKKIDAVESNEFLEYLNYAIDFSPPDFQAAFSALFDETVIKPMIVHTDVLESLTHSIYILCCFTSVHLIEPVYQFIISNLNNFLQSNFETIIFLAIRCVTLLFEISDLEFDEIIPPNIKISLDFMQLINAEWFLRPNVNQQLLHSRARVSMNKSDLSFSLNLTKEPTKSEAVGKRNSIKFDVKPVLPVFLKLLSNYVENSLRVNLALTEFFSLIASLSSNAASYFSLSEDCPDGLYRTLATLCTLVQRRIGNKPGTTQEIEQAYGKINSLSVEEATLGLNELNESNIYCYVVLLLEFLKELHSTAQSKNLINQRDSLITKDLL
;
A
#
# COMPACT_ATOMS: atom_id res chain seq x y z
N MET A 1 -67.04 -53.19 -37.65
CA MET A 1 -65.85 -52.75 -38.42
C MET A 1 -65.86 -51.27 -38.86
N LYS A 2 -66.69 -50.37 -38.28
CA LYS A 2 -66.58 -48.90 -38.50
C LYS A 2 -66.02 -48.13 -37.29
N GLY A 3 -65.74 -48.80 -36.17
CA GLY A 3 -65.21 -48.19 -34.94
C GLY A 3 -63.67 -48.23 -34.83
N ILE A 4 -63.00 -49.18 -35.47
CA ILE A 4 -61.53 -49.34 -35.38
C ILE A 4 -60.80 -48.30 -36.24
N THR A 5 -61.35 -47.94 -37.40
CA THR A 5 -60.78 -46.90 -38.27
C THR A 5 -60.83 -45.49 -37.67
N ASN A 6 -61.82 -45.20 -36.81
CA ASN A 6 -61.88 -43.93 -36.07
C ASN A 6 -60.93 -43.85 -34.86
N PHE A 7 -60.38 -44.98 -34.41
CA PHE A 7 -59.39 -45.01 -33.32
C PHE A 7 -57.99 -44.67 -33.86
N PHE A 8 -57.63 -45.20 -35.04
CA PHE A 8 -56.32 -44.93 -35.66
C PHE A 8 -56.24 -43.56 -36.36
N SER A 9 -57.36 -42.99 -36.84
CA SER A 9 -57.36 -41.64 -37.41
C SER A 9 -57.17 -40.52 -36.37
N LYS A 10 -57.48 -40.79 -35.09
CA LYS A 10 -57.16 -39.89 -33.97
C LYS A 10 -55.70 -39.99 -33.50
N LEU A 11 -55.02 -41.11 -33.76
CA LEU A 11 -53.58 -41.28 -33.49
C LEU A 11 -52.68 -40.75 -34.62
N ALA A 12 -53.24 -40.54 -35.82
CA ALA A 12 -52.53 -40.04 -37.00
C ALA A 12 -52.82 -38.56 -37.32
N GLN A 13 -53.25 -37.77 -36.32
CA GLN A 13 -53.11 -36.33 -36.45
C GLN A 13 -51.64 -35.97 -36.21
N PRO A 14 -51.00 -35.15 -37.07
CA PRO A 14 -49.71 -34.59 -36.73
C PRO A 14 -49.92 -33.80 -35.45
N GLN A 15 -49.30 -34.26 -34.36
CA GLN A 15 -49.22 -33.48 -33.15
C GLN A 15 -48.69 -32.11 -33.57
N ALA A 16 -49.47 -31.07 -33.27
CA ALA A 16 -48.96 -29.71 -33.23
C ALA A 16 -47.61 -29.71 -32.48
N PRO A 17 -46.62 -28.89 -32.88
CA PRO A 17 -45.30 -28.92 -32.25
C PRO A 17 -45.51 -28.86 -30.74
N VAL A 18 -45.08 -29.92 -30.04
CA VAL A 18 -45.11 -29.97 -28.59
C VAL A 18 -44.40 -28.70 -28.13
N HIS A 19 -45.15 -27.77 -27.54
CA HIS A 19 -44.57 -26.66 -26.81
C HIS A 19 -43.83 -27.32 -25.63
N THR A 20 -42.59 -27.72 -25.89
CA THR A 20 -41.71 -28.32 -24.89
C THR A 20 -41.52 -27.22 -23.88
N SER A 21 -41.98 -27.45 -22.65
CA SER A 21 -41.84 -26.42 -21.64
C SER A 21 -40.34 -26.13 -21.45
N PRO A 22 -39.94 -24.89 -21.15
CA PRO A 22 -38.57 -24.55 -20.81
C PRO A 22 -37.92 -25.53 -19.81
N GLN A 23 -38.71 -26.07 -18.88
CA GLN A 23 -38.30 -27.05 -17.88
C GLN A 23 -37.98 -28.41 -18.51
N ASP A 24 -38.82 -28.91 -19.42
CA ASP A 24 -38.61 -30.20 -20.10
C ASP A 24 -37.29 -30.22 -20.87
N ILE A 25 -36.90 -29.09 -21.47
CA ILE A 25 -35.65 -28.96 -22.19
C ILE A 25 -34.46 -29.10 -21.24
N LEU A 26 -34.46 -28.37 -20.11
CA LEU A 26 -33.38 -28.45 -19.12
C LEU A 26 -33.30 -29.85 -18.49
N LEU A 27 -34.44 -30.45 -18.16
CA LEU A 27 -34.51 -31.79 -17.57
C LEU A 27 -34.04 -32.88 -18.53
N SER A 28 -34.37 -32.77 -19.82
CA SER A 28 -33.89 -33.72 -20.82
C SER A 28 -32.37 -33.74 -20.92
N ILE A 29 -31.72 -32.57 -20.82
CA ILE A 29 -30.26 -32.44 -20.84
C ILE A 29 -29.67 -32.95 -19.52
N TRP A 30 -30.27 -32.61 -18.38
CA TRP A 30 -29.82 -33.07 -17.07
C TRP A 30 -29.82 -34.61 -16.94
N ASN A 31 -30.88 -35.27 -17.40
CA ASN A 31 -30.97 -36.73 -17.37
C ASN A 31 -29.88 -37.38 -18.26
N GLN A 32 -29.51 -36.74 -19.37
CA GLN A 32 -28.40 -37.21 -20.21
C GLN A 32 -27.07 -37.07 -19.46
N ILE A 33 -26.81 -35.93 -18.81
CA ILE A 33 -25.61 -35.72 -17.98
C ILE A 33 -25.50 -36.86 -16.94
N CYS A 34 -26.60 -37.14 -16.21
CA CYS A 34 -26.62 -38.21 -15.20
C CYS A 34 -26.34 -39.61 -15.77
N SER A 35 -26.72 -39.88 -17.02
CA SER A 35 -26.43 -41.19 -17.63
C SER A 35 -24.94 -41.36 -17.95
N TYR A 36 -24.26 -40.28 -18.34
CA TYR A 36 -22.83 -40.30 -18.66
C TYR A 36 -21.92 -40.28 -17.42
N THR A 37 -22.41 -39.85 -16.26
CA THR A 37 -21.66 -39.94 -14.99
C THR A 37 -21.58 -41.37 -14.43
N LEU A 38 -22.27 -42.34 -15.05
CA LEU A 38 -22.18 -43.76 -14.69
C LEU A 38 -21.05 -44.50 -15.42
N VAL A 39 -20.38 -43.85 -16.39
CA VAL A 39 -19.37 -44.47 -17.24
C VAL A 39 -18.06 -43.69 -17.13
N ASP A 40 -17.02 -44.34 -16.59
CA ASP A 40 -15.67 -43.75 -16.51
C ASP A 40 -14.93 -43.88 -17.85
N SER A 41 -15.26 -43.00 -18.80
CA SER A 41 -14.55 -42.93 -20.09
C SER A 41 -14.31 -41.48 -20.53
N HIS A 42 -13.26 -41.29 -21.34
CA HIS A 42 -12.97 -39.97 -21.92
C HIS A 42 -14.10 -39.46 -22.83
N GLU A 43 -14.73 -40.36 -23.59
CA GLU A 43 -15.90 -40.04 -24.41
C GLU A 43 -17.07 -39.54 -23.56
N SER A 44 -17.32 -40.17 -22.40
CA SER A 44 -18.35 -39.72 -21.46
C SER A 44 -18.05 -38.33 -20.91
N LEU A 45 -16.78 -38.01 -20.64
CA LEU A 45 -16.37 -36.67 -20.22
C LEU A 45 -16.62 -35.62 -21.32
N ILE A 46 -16.27 -35.92 -22.58
CA ILE A 46 -16.52 -35.02 -23.73
C ILE A 46 -18.03 -34.77 -23.88
N GLU A 47 -18.85 -35.81 -23.76
CA GLU A 47 -20.31 -35.67 -23.86
C GLU A 47 -20.88 -34.87 -22.68
N ILE A 48 -20.40 -35.09 -21.45
CA ILE A 48 -20.79 -34.28 -20.29
C ILE A 48 -20.41 -32.81 -20.50
N HIS A 49 -19.21 -32.51 -20.99
CA HIS A 49 -18.78 -31.15 -21.32
C HIS A 49 -19.74 -30.48 -22.32
N ASN A 50 -20.06 -31.17 -23.41
CA ASN A 50 -20.99 -30.68 -24.43
C ASN A 50 -22.40 -30.43 -23.85
N LEU A 51 -22.87 -31.34 -22.99
CA LEU A 51 -24.18 -31.25 -22.36
C LEU A 51 -24.25 -30.14 -21.31
N ILE A 52 -23.21 -29.95 -20.48
CA ILE A 52 -23.13 -28.83 -19.52
C ILE A 52 -23.12 -27.49 -20.26
N ASN A 53 -22.33 -27.36 -21.33
CA ASN A 53 -22.32 -26.15 -22.15
C ASN A 53 -23.70 -25.89 -22.79
N ARG A 54 -24.37 -26.94 -23.27
CA ARG A 54 -25.73 -26.83 -23.82
C ARG A 54 -26.75 -26.47 -22.74
N PHE A 55 -26.61 -27.03 -21.54
CA PHE A 55 -27.44 -26.73 -20.38
C PHE A 55 -27.34 -25.25 -20.00
N LEU A 56 -26.10 -24.75 -19.84
CA LEU A 56 -25.81 -23.35 -19.53
C LEU A 56 -26.34 -22.40 -20.62
N LYS A 57 -26.12 -22.69 -21.90
CA LYS A 57 -26.65 -21.86 -23.01
C LYS A 57 -28.19 -21.77 -22.99
N ASN A 58 -28.87 -22.88 -22.69
CA ASN A 58 -30.32 -22.88 -22.58
C ASN A 58 -30.79 -22.10 -21.35
N MET A 59 -30.13 -22.27 -20.20
CA MET A 59 -30.41 -21.46 -19.02
C MET A 59 -30.24 -19.96 -19.28
N ASP A 60 -29.15 -19.55 -19.91
CA ASP A 60 -28.90 -18.15 -20.25
C ASP A 60 -30.03 -17.58 -21.13
N SER A 61 -30.40 -18.30 -22.19
CA SER A 61 -31.52 -17.89 -23.06
C SER A 61 -32.84 -17.76 -22.30
N LEU A 62 -33.10 -18.66 -21.35
CA LEU A 62 -34.31 -18.64 -20.54
C LEU A 62 -34.31 -17.48 -19.53
N LEU A 63 -33.18 -17.23 -18.86
CA LEU A 63 -33.02 -16.11 -17.93
C LEU A 63 -33.19 -14.77 -18.64
N GLN A 64 -32.58 -14.60 -19.83
CA GLN A 64 -32.75 -13.39 -20.63
C GLN A 64 -34.19 -13.17 -21.12
N LYS A 65 -34.95 -14.25 -21.33
CA LYS A 65 -36.38 -14.20 -21.70
C LYS A 65 -37.32 -14.04 -20.50
N GLY A 66 -36.78 -13.89 -19.28
CA GLY A 66 -37.57 -13.68 -18.06
C GLY A 66 -38.13 -14.97 -17.42
N PHE A 67 -37.70 -16.15 -17.85
CA PHE A 67 -38.12 -17.45 -17.29
C PHE A 67 -37.32 -17.85 -16.04
N SER A 68 -36.97 -16.89 -15.18
CA SER A 68 -36.13 -17.13 -13.99
C SER A 68 -36.77 -18.12 -13.02
N ALA A 69 -38.07 -18.00 -12.77
CA ALA A 69 -38.79 -18.90 -11.87
C ALA A 69 -38.71 -20.38 -12.31
N GLN A 70 -38.85 -20.65 -13.60
CA GLN A 70 -38.76 -22.01 -14.14
C GLN A 70 -37.36 -22.59 -14.03
N VAL A 71 -36.32 -21.76 -14.23
CA VAL A 71 -34.92 -22.16 -14.06
C VAL A 71 -34.64 -22.48 -12.59
N THR A 72 -35.04 -21.59 -11.67
CA THR A 72 -34.91 -21.78 -10.22
C THR A 72 -35.62 -23.05 -9.75
N GLU A 73 -36.86 -23.27 -10.19
CA GLU A 73 -37.63 -24.48 -9.86
C GLU A 73 -36.92 -25.75 -10.33
N THR A 74 -36.43 -25.75 -11.57
CA THR A 74 -35.72 -26.91 -12.15
C THR A 74 -34.45 -27.23 -11.37
N LEU A 75 -33.61 -26.23 -11.09
CA LEU A 75 -32.35 -26.42 -10.36
C LEU A 75 -32.60 -26.90 -8.93
N SER A 76 -33.59 -26.31 -8.25
CA SER A 76 -33.92 -26.58 -6.86
C SER A 76 -34.57 -27.96 -6.67
N MET A 77 -35.66 -28.26 -7.41
CA MET A 77 -36.40 -29.52 -7.26
C MET A 77 -35.54 -30.74 -7.56
N HIS A 78 -34.66 -30.64 -8.56
CA HIS A 78 -33.78 -31.74 -8.96
C HIS A 78 -32.41 -31.70 -8.28
N GLN A 79 -32.16 -30.75 -7.38
CA GLN A 79 -30.91 -30.57 -6.64
C GLN A 79 -29.66 -30.60 -7.56
N ILE A 80 -29.78 -30.04 -8.76
CA ILE A 80 -28.78 -30.18 -9.84
C ILE A 80 -27.37 -29.76 -9.37
N PRO A 81 -27.17 -28.57 -8.76
CA PRO A 81 -25.85 -28.13 -8.32
C PRO A 81 -25.25 -29.04 -7.24
N LYS A 82 -26.08 -29.53 -6.31
CA LYS A 82 -25.65 -30.46 -5.26
C LYS A 82 -25.21 -31.81 -5.84
N GLN A 83 -25.95 -32.33 -6.82
CA GLN A 83 -25.59 -33.57 -7.50
C GLN A 83 -24.31 -33.41 -8.32
N LEU A 84 -24.12 -32.28 -9.02
CA LEU A 84 -22.87 -31.97 -9.72
C LEU A 84 -21.66 -31.98 -8.77
N VAL A 85 -21.75 -31.34 -7.59
CA VAL A 85 -20.68 -31.37 -6.59
C VAL A 85 -20.43 -32.81 -6.08
N SER A 86 -21.49 -33.58 -5.86
CA SER A 86 -21.37 -34.98 -5.46
C SER A 86 -20.66 -35.82 -6.54
N PHE A 87 -20.95 -35.58 -7.82
CA PHE A 87 -20.27 -36.22 -8.93
C PHE A 87 -18.81 -35.76 -9.05
N ALA A 88 -18.49 -34.50 -8.73
CA ALA A 88 -17.11 -34.01 -8.69
C ALA A 88 -16.27 -34.76 -7.64
N TYR A 89 -16.84 -35.04 -6.46
CA TYR A 89 -16.15 -35.85 -5.43
C TYR A 89 -15.98 -37.30 -5.85
N GLY A 90 -16.95 -37.87 -6.56
CA GLY A 90 -16.80 -39.18 -7.18
C GLY A 90 -15.76 -39.19 -8.29
N ASN A 91 -15.57 -38.06 -8.97
CA ASN A 91 -14.67 -37.83 -10.11
C ASN A 91 -14.80 -38.90 -11.21
N ILE A 92 -16.04 -39.29 -11.51
CA ILE A 92 -16.39 -40.25 -12.55
C ILE A 92 -17.33 -39.56 -13.56
N PRO A 93 -16.93 -39.43 -14.84
CA PRO A 93 -15.62 -39.79 -15.40
C PRO A 93 -14.48 -38.92 -14.84
N LYS A 94 -13.23 -39.44 -14.90
CA LYS A 94 -12.05 -38.71 -14.42
C LYS A 94 -11.98 -37.30 -15.03
N ASN A 95 -11.73 -36.29 -14.20
CA ASN A 95 -11.70 -34.85 -14.51
C ASN A 95 -13.07 -34.16 -14.58
N LEU A 96 -14.16 -34.83 -14.22
CA LEU A 96 -15.49 -34.21 -14.16
C LEU A 96 -15.53 -32.96 -13.26
N VAL A 97 -14.70 -32.91 -12.21
CA VAL A 97 -14.54 -31.70 -11.39
C VAL A 97 -14.33 -30.43 -12.23
N ASN A 98 -13.56 -30.49 -13.31
CA ASN A 98 -13.28 -29.31 -14.13
C ASN A 98 -14.55 -28.75 -14.75
N GLU A 99 -15.47 -29.62 -15.18
CA GLU A 99 -16.76 -29.21 -15.73
C GLU A 99 -17.68 -28.63 -14.66
N VAL A 100 -17.61 -29.15 -13.44
CA VAL A 100 -18.34 -28.61 -12.29
C VAL A 100 -17.81 -27.24 -11.88
N ILE A 101 -16.49 -27.03 -11.92
CA ILE A 101 -15.88 -25.71 -11.71
C ILE A 101 -16.34 -24.73 -12.79
N GLN A 102 -16.32 -25.13 -14.07
CA GLN A 102 -16.82 -24.30 -15.18
C GLN A 102 -18.30 -23.94 -15.02
N PHE A 103 -19.11 -24.88 -14.53
CA PHE A 103 -20.51 -24.62 -14.21
C PHE A 103 -20.66 -23.50 -13.16
N PHE A 104 -19.90 -23.56 -12.05
CA PHE A 104 -19.97 -22.52 -11.01
C PHE A 104 -19.33 -21.19 -11.44
N LEU A 105 -18.30 -21.22 -12.30
CA LEU A 105 -17.70 -20.01 -12.87
C LEU A 105 -18.74 -19.11 -13.57
N MET A 106 -19.76 -19.71 -14.21
CA MET A 106 -20.82 -18.94 -14.87
C MET A 106 -21.64 -18.08 -13.90
N PHE A 107 -21.77 -18.47 -12.64
CA PHE A 107 -22.53 -17.72 -11.63
C PHE A 107 -21.82 -16.45 -11.15
N THR A 108 -20.60 -16.18 -11.62
CA THR A 108 -19.93 -14.88 -11.45
C THR A 108 -20.34 -13.86 -12.51
N LYS A 109 -21.10 -14.26 -13.54
CA LYS A 109 -21.47 -13.43 -14.70
C LYS A 109 -22.98 -13.25 -14.79
N LEU A 110 -23.42 -12.10 -15.30
CA LEU A 110 -24.83 -11.89 -15.64
C LEU A 110 -25.22 -12.81 -16.84
N PRO A 111 -26.45 -13.34 -16.87
CA PRO A 111 -27.53 -13.17 -15.89
C PRO A 111 -27.47 -14.14 -14.70
N PHE A 112 -26.63 -15.17 -14.75
CA PHE A 112 -26.56 -16.24 -13.74
C PHE A 112 -26.24 -15.75 -12.32
N SER A 113 -25.46 -14.68 -12.20
CA SER A 113 -25.11 -14.10 -10.90
C SER A 113 -26.33 -13.66 -10.09
N THR A 114 -27.50 -13.47 -10.71
CA THR A 114 -28.76 -13.23 -9.99
C THR A 114 -29.22 -14.42 -9.14
N LEU A 115 -28.83 -15.65 -9.53
CA LEU A 115 -29.17 -16.90 -8.82
C LEU A 115 -28.16 -17.26 -7.73
N LEU A 116 -27.00 -16.60 -7.68
CA LEU A 116 -25.94 -16.91 -6.71
C LEU A 116 -26.41 -16.90 -5.24
N PRO A 117 -27.28 -15.97 -4.78
CA PRO A 117 -27.76 -15.97 -3.40
C PRO A 117 -28.70 -17.14 -3.03
N GLU A 118 -29.18 -17.90 -4.02
CA GLU A 118 -30.11 -19.00 -3.78
C GLU A 118 -29.41 -20.17 -3.07
N LYS A 119 -30.03 -20.70 -1.99
CA LYS A 119 -29.45 -21.78 -1.16
C LYS A 119 -29.00 -23.01 -1.97
N PHE A 120 -29.77 -23.40 -2.98
CA PHE A 120 -29.44 -24.54 -3.83
C PHE A 120 -28.23 -24.30 -4.74
N ILE A 121 -27.77 -23.05 -4.91
CA ILE A 121 -26.50 -22.69 -5.57
C ILE A 121 -25.38 -22.52 -4.55
N ILE A 122 -25.59 -21.69 -3.52
CA ILE A 122 -24.53 -21.29 -2.61
C ILE A 122 -24.10 -22.43 -1.67
N ASP A 123 -25.02 -23.26 -1.18
CA ASP A 123 -24.65 -24.35 -0.27
C ASP A 123 -23.75 -25.39 -0.97
N PRO A 124 -24.06 -25.86 -2.21
CA PRO A 124 -23.14 -26.72 -2.96
C PRO A 124 -21.82 -26.05 -3.33
N LEU A 125 -21.84 -24.75 -3.68
CA LEU A 125 -20.62 -24.01 -4.00
C LEU A 125 -19.69 -23.92 -2.77
N ASN A 126 -20.24 -23.59 -1.59
CA ASN A 126 -19.48 -23.58 -0.35
C ASN A 126 -18.91 -24.97 -0.03
N ALA A 127 -19.67 -26.05 -0.23
CA ALA A 127 -19.16 -27.41 -0.05
C ALA A 127 -17.98 -27.73 -0.99
N LEU A 128 -18.07 -27.30 -2.26
CA LEU A 128 -16.98 -27.46 -3.24
C LEU A 128 -15.73 -26.67 -2.81
N LEU A 129 -15.89 -25.47 -2.28
CA LEU A 129 -14.79 -24.62 -1.79
C LEU A 129 -14.14 -25.17 -0.51
N GLU A 130 -14.93 -25.79 0.38
CA GLU A 130 -14.42 -26.41 1.62
C GLU A 130 -13.58 -27.66 1.33
N ASN A 131 -13.99 -28.45 0.34
CA ASN A 131 -13.37 -29.73 0.01
C ASN A 131 -12.96 -29.75 -1.47
N PRO A 132 -11.94 -28.98 -1.89
CA PRO A 132 -11.48 -29.01 -3.26
C PRO A 132 -10.96 -30.41 -3.61
N PRO A 133 -11.50 -31.08 -4.64
CA PRO A 133 -11.00 -32.39 -5.04
C PRO A 133 -9.66 -32.24 -5.77
N TYR A 134 -8.55 -32.44 -5.04
CA TYR A 134 -7.18 -32.46 -5.56
C TYR A 134 -6.87 -33.72 -6.42
N PRO A 135 -5.90 -33.67 -7.39
CA PRO A 135 -5.16 -32.52 -7.93
C PRO A 135 -5.09 -32.58 -9.48
N ASN A 136 -6.17 -32.29 -10.21
CA ASN A 136 -6.11 -32.37 -11.68
C ASN A 136 -6.11 -31.01 -12.41
N ASN A 137 -6.39 -29.87 -11.74
CA ASN A 137 -6.12 -28.55 -12.34
C ASN A 137 -6.17 -27.39 -11.32
N ASP A 138 -5.07 -27.09 -10.64
CA ASP A 138 -4.98 -25.99 -9.67
C ASP A 138 -5.32 -24.62 -10.30
N GLN A 139 -5.06 -24.45 -11.60
CA GLN A 139 -5.31 -23.19 -12.31
C GLN A 139 -6.81 -22.91 -12.47
N LEU A 140 -7.63 -23.91 -12.76
CA LEU A 140 -9.06 -23.69 -12.98
C LEU A 140 -9.79 -23.41 -11.66
N PHE A 141 -9.37 -24.06 -10.58
CA PHE A 141 -9.89 -23.78 -9.25
C PHE A 141 -9.45 -22.39 -8.75
N TYR A 142 -8.21 -21.99 -9.04
CA TYR A 142 -7.75 -20.60 -8.85
C TYR A 142 -8.64 -19.61 -9.60
N GLU A 143 -8.92 -19.84 -10.88
CA GLU A 143 -9.81 -18.99 -11.68
C GLU A 143 -11.21 -18.85 -11.04
N LEU A 144 -11.76 -19.93 -10.47
CA LEU A 144 -13.03 -19.88 -9.74
C LEU A 144 -12.95 -18.98 -8.51
N VAL A 145 -11.96 -19.20 -7.64
CA VAL A 145 -11.78 -18.43 -6.40
C VAL A 145 -11.59 -16.94 -6.71
N VAL A 146 -10.71 -16.61 -7.66
CA VAL A 146 -10.47 -15.21 -8.07
C VAL A 146 -11.70 -14.58 -8.69
N SER A 147 -12.42 -15.31 -9.56
CA SER A 147 -13.65 -14.78 -10.18
C SER A 147 -14.74 -14.51 -9.16
N LEU A 148 -14.89 -15.38 -8.15
CA LEU A 148 -15.82 -15.19 -7.04
C LEU A 148 -15.42 -13.98 -6.19
N MET A 149 -14.14 -13.83 -5.87
CA MET A 149 -13.65 -12.70 -5.08
C MET A 149 -13.81 -11.38 -5.82
N ARG A 150 -13.49 -11.31 -7.12
CA ARG A 150 -13.77 -10.13 -7.96
C ARG A 150 -15.26 -9.81 -8.02
N HIS A 151 -16.11 -10.83 -8.16
CA HIS A 151 -17.57 -10.64 -8.16
C HIS A 151 -18.08 -10.07 -6.83
N VAL A 152 -17.53 -10.56 -5.71
CA VAL A 152 -17.86 -10.09 -4.36
C VAL A 152 -17.33 -8.67 -4.12
N ALA A 153 -16.13 -8.34 -4.57
CA ALA A 153 -15.56 -6.99 -4.46
C ALA A 153 -16.34 -5.92 -5.27
N VAL A 154 -17.12 -6.33 -6.27
CA VAL A 154 -18.04 -5.43 -6.97
C VAL A 154 -19.42 -5.38 -6.28
N ASN A 155 -19.78 -6.41 -5.51
CA ASN A 155 -21.10 -6.57 -4.90
C ASN A 155 -20.96 -6.98 -3.42
N ASN A 156 -20.51 -6.05 -2.60
CA ASN A 156 -19.88 -6.32 -1.30
C ASN A 156 -20.81 -7.04 -0.31
N ASP A 157 -22.12 -6.81 -0.38
CA ASP A 157 -23.14 -7.52 0.42
C ASP A 157 -23.09 -9.06 0.22
N ARG A 158 -22.52 -9.52 -0.89
CA ARG A 158 -22.46 -10.94 -1.25
C ARG A 158 -21.37 -11.72 -0.54
N ILE A 159 -20.40 -11.06 0.11
CA ILE A 159 -19.38 -11.79 0.89
C ILE A 159 -20.02 -12.65 1.98
N CYS A 160 -21.12 -12.18 2.56
CA CYS A 160 -21.90 -12.88 3.58
C CYS A 160 -22.45 -14.23 3.10
N LEU A 161 -22.60 -14.44 1.78
CA LEU A 161 -23.02 -15.72 1.21
C LEU A 161 -21.99 -16.83 1.45
N PHE A 162 -20.72 -16.46 1.63
CA PHE A 162 -19.62 -17.38 1.84
C PHE A 162 -19.25 -17.54 3.32
N LEU A 163 -19.94 -16.85 4.24
CA LEU A 163 -19.79 -17.03 5.68
C LEU A 163 -20.71 -18.18 6.13
N THR A 164 -20.20 -19.43 6.11
CA THR A 164 -21.00 -20.63 6.45
C THR A 164 -21.31 -20.72 7.94
N THR A 165 -20.42 -20.20 8.78
CA THR A 165 -20.66 -19.97 10.21
C THR A 165 -20.06 -18.63 10.64
N LYS A 166 -20.09 -18.31 11.93
CA LYS A 166 -19.42 -17.11 12.46
C LYS A 166 -17.90 -17.16 12.26
N ASP A 167 -17.34 -18.37 12.15
CA ASP A 167 -15.90 -18.61 12.20
C ASP A 167 -15.38 -19.31 10.94
N THR A 168 -16.23 -19.54 9.93
CA THR A 168 -15.85 -20.28 8.71
C THR A 168 -16.27 -19.54 7.45
N SER A 169 -15.30 -19.34 6.56
CA SER A 169 -15.51 -18.84 5.21
C SER A 169 -14.68 -19.65 4.22
N PRO A 170 -15.29 -20.56 3.45
CA PRO A 170 -14.58 -21.40 2.50
C PRO A 170 -13.88 -20.57 1.42
N LEU A 171 -14.57 -19.53 0.93
CA LEU A 171 -14.01 -18.65 -0.10
C LEU A 171 -12.80 -17.88 0.41
N LEU A 172 -12.88 -17.26 1.61
CA LEU A 172 -11.77 -16.48 2.15
C LEU A 172 -10.58 -17.37 2.52
N HIS A 173 -10.83 -18.60 3.00
CA HIS A 173 -9.78 -19.56 3.27
C HIS A 173 -9.02 -19.96 1.99
N GLN A 174 -9.73 -20.25 0.89
CA GLN A 174 -9.08 -20.56 -0.38
C GLN A 174 -8.35 -19.31 -0.94
N PHE A 175 -8.97 -18.14 -0.84
CA PHE A 175 -8.37 -16.89 -1.29
C PHE A 175 -7.06 -16.56 -0.54
N SER A 176 -7.00 -16.77 0.78
CA SER A 176 -5.77 -16.54 1.55
C SER A 176 -4.62 -17.45 1.10
N GLN A 177 -4.90 -18.64 0.57
CA GLN A 177 -3.83 -19.50 0.03
C GLN A 177 -3.26 -18.98 -1.29
N TYR A 178 -4.12 -18.39 -2.13
CA TYR A 178 -3.74 -17.90 -3.46
C TYR A 178 -3.11 -16.50 -3.45
N ILE A 179 -3.45 -15.67 -2.48
CA ILE A 179 -2.90 -14.31 -2.41
C ILE A 179 -1.38 -14.32 -2.18
N VAL A 180 -0.85 -15.31 -1.47
CA VAL A 180 0.60 -15.46 -1.21
C VAL A 180 1.43 -15.49 -2.50
N THR A 181 0.88 -16.06 -3.57
CA THR A 181 1.59 -16.26 -4.84
C THR A 181 1.17 -15.27 -5.94
N ASN A 182 0.08 -14.52 -5.76
CA ASN A 182 -0.49 -13.62 -6.79
C ASN A 182 -0.95 -12.27 -6.23
N TYR A 183 -0.33 -11.77 -5.15
CA TYR A 183 -0.79 -10.56 -4.46
C TYR A 183 -0.76 -9.30 -5.34
N GLY A 184 0.11 -9.23 -6.37
CA GLY A 184 0.13 -8.12 -7.34
C GLY A 184 -1.17 -8.00 -8.15
N ASP A 185 -1.81 -9.13 -8.49
CA ASP A 185 -3.03 -9.18 -9.32
C ASP A 185 -4.34 -9.12 -8.51
N LEU A 186 -4.24 -9.21 -7.19
CA LEU A 186 -5.37 -9.37 -6.27
C LEU A 186 -5.40 -8.30 -5.17
N GLY A 187 -4.46 -7.34 -5.17
CA GLY A 187 -4.36 -6.28 -4.17
C GLY A 187 -5.58 -5.36 -4.12
N ASP A 188 -6.17 -5.04 -5.28
CA ASP A 188 -7.38 -4.22 -5.41
C ASP A 188 -8.61 -4.91 -4.81
N VAL A 189 -8.77 -6.21 -5.10
CA VAL A 189 -9.84 -7.06 -4.56
C VAL A 189 -9.72 -7.17 -3.04
N LEU A 190 -8.50 -7.36 -2.53
CA LEU A 190 -8.23 -7.40 -1.10
C LEU A 190 -8.57 -6.06 -0.41
N MET A 191 -8.11 -4.95 -0.99
CA MET A 191 -8.36 -3.62 -0.45
C MET A 191 -9.86 -3.36 -0.32
N GLN A 192 -10.63 -3.67 -1.37
CA GLN A 192 -12.07 -3.51 -1.36
C GLN A 192 -12.72 -4.36 -0.25
N LEU A 193 -12.35 -5.64 -0.15
CA LEU A 193 -12.82 -6.55 0.90
C LEU A 193 -12.57 -6.00 2.32
N ILE A 194 -11.38 -5.48 2.59
CA ILE A 194 -11.01 -4.93 3.91
C ILE A 194 -11.80 -3.65 4.21
N ILE A 195 -11.93 -2.74 3.25
CA ILE A 195 -12.70 -1.50 3.41
C ILE A 195 -14.17 -1.82 3.71
N ASP A 196 -14.72 -2.83 3.06
CA ASP A 196 -16.13 -3.22 3.19
C ASP A 196 -16.50 -3.84 4.54
N THR A 197 -15.52 -4.21 5.36
CA THR A 197 -15.77 -4.64 6.75
C THR A 197 -16.56 -3.59 7.55
N LYS A 198 -16.44 -2.30 7.17
CA LYS A 198 -17.24 -1.20 7.73
C LYS A 198 -18.74 -1.34 7.50
N ASN A 199 -19.12 -1.95 6.38
CA ASN A 199 -20.51 -2.10 5.96
C ASN A 199 -21.07 -3.50 6.26
N SER A 200 -20.22 -4.46 6.63
CA SER A 200 -20.60 -5.85 6.90
C SER A 200 -20.12 -6.32 8.29
N PRO A 201 -20.97 -6.22 9.33
CA PRO A 201 -20.60 -6.65 10.68
C PRO A 201 -20.25 -8.13 10.78
N ASN A 202 -20.86 -8.99 9.96
CA ASN A 202 -20.54 -10.41 9.93
C ASN A 202 -19.15 -10.67 9.35
N LEU A 203 -18.76 -9.93 8.30
CA LEU A 203 -17.41 -10.02 7.74
C LEU A 203 -16.38 -9.49 8.74
N LEU A 204 -16.64 -8.35 9.37
CA LEU A 204 -15.77 -7.80 10.41
C LEU A 204 -15.60 -8.81 11.55
N ASN A 205 -16.69 -9.38 12.06
CA ASN A 205 -16.62 -10.39 13.12
C ASN A 205 -15.83 -11.64 12.68
N PHE A 206 -16.05 -12.13 11.46
CA PHE A 206 -15.30 -13.26 10.91
C PHE A 206 -13.80 -12.95 10.88
N ILE A 207 -13.40 -11.80 10.34
CA ILE A 207 -11.99 -11.42 10.22
C ILE A 207 -11.32 -11.22 11.59
N LEU A 208 -12.03 -10.60 12.53
CA LEU A 208 -11.54 -10.37 13.90
C LEU A 208 -11.43 -11.68 14.71
N THR A 209 -12.32 -12.64 14.48
CA THR A 209 -12.38 -13.91 15.23
C THR A 209 -11.49 -14.98 14.62
N TYR A 210 -11.38 -15.01 13.29
CA TYR A 210 -10.72 -16.04 12.52
C TYR A 210 -9.83 -15.40 11.46
N SER A 211 -8.54 -15.30 11.76
CA SER A 211 -7.61 -14.47 11.00
C SER A 211 -6.57 -15.16 10.11
N PRO A 212 -6.84 -16.30 9.42
CA PRO A 212 -5.89 -16.79 8.42
C PRO A 212 -5.55 -15.73 7.37
N LEU A 213 -6.54 -14.94 6.93
CA LEU A 213 -6.32 -13.85 5.99
C LEU A 213 -5.36 -12.80 6.57
N ILE A 214 -5.64 -12.24 7.75
CA ILE A 214 -4.75 -11.21 8.34
C ILE A 214 -3.36 -11.79 8.61
N SER A 215 -3.27 -13.01 9.16
CA SER A 215 -1.97 -13.68 9.38
C SER A 215 -1.20 -13.80 8.06
N THR A 216 -1.85 -14.24 6.98
CA THR A 216 -1.23 -14.30 5.65
C THR A 216 -0.77 -12.93 5.16
N LEU A 217 -1.57 -11.87 5.33
CA LEU A 217 -1.18 -10.52 4.91
C LEU A 217 0.05 -10.04 5.69
N ILE A 218 0.09 -10.29 6.99
CA ILE A 218 1.22 -9.93 7.85
C ILE A 218 2.45 -10.76 7.50
N ASP A 219 2.29 -12.04 7.17
CA ASP A 219 3.39 -12.89 6.70
C ASP A 219 3.97 -12.37 5.37
N ILE A 220 3.13 -11.91 4.44
CA ILE A 220 3.59 -11.25 3.20
C ILE A 220 4.35 -9.97 3.53
N CYS A 221 3.80 -9.10 4.39
CA CYS A 221 4.49 -7.88 4.82
C CYS A 221 5.85 -8.20 5.44
N LYS A 222 5.90 -9.18 6.33
CA LYS A 222 7.12 -9.64 6.97
C LYS A 222 8.14 -10.11 5.95
N ASP A 223 7.75 -10.96 5.00
CA ASP A 223 8.63 -11.45 3.94
C ASP A 223 9.17 -10.30 3.07
N CYS A 224 8.33 -9.31 2.73
CA CYS A 224 8.74 -8.10 2.02
C CYS A 224 9.80 -7.29 2.80
N ILE A 225 9.60 -7.11 4.11
CA ILE A 225 10.53 -6.36 4.98
C ILE A 225 11.85 -7.15 5.16
N GLU A 226 11.77 -8.46 5.43
CA GLU A 226 12.95 -9.32 5.64
C GLU A 226 13.82 -9.40 4.39
N LYS A 227 13.19 -9.60 3.22
CA LYS A 227 13.90 -9.71 1.94
C LYS A 227 14.27 -8.35 1.33
N LYS A 228 13.82 -7.24 1.93
CA LYS A 228 14.11 -5.89 1.43
C LYS A 228 13.72 -5.72 -0.04
N ILE A 229 12.60 -6.33 -0.42
CA ILE A 229 12.16 -6.44 -1.81
C ILE A 229 11.75 -5.06 -2.33
N ASP A 230 12.39 -4.61 -3.40
CA ASP A 230 12.04 -3.39 -4.14
C ASP A 230 11.37 -3.72 -5.49
N ALA A 231 10.56 -4.78 -5.50
CA ALA A 231 9.78 -5.15 -6.67
C ALA A 231 8.52 -4.28 -6.74
N VAL A 232 8.19 -3.82 -7.95
CA VAL A 232 7.00 -2.97 -8.21
C VAL A 232 5.73 -3.61 -7.64
N GLU A 233 5.53 -4.91 -7.86
CA GLU A 233 4.36 -5.67 -7.38
C GLU A 233 4.24 -5.69 -5.85
N SER A 234 5.37 -5.82 -5.13
CA SER A 234 5.38 -5.78 -3.67
C SER A 234 5.09 -4.39 -3.14
N ASN A 235 5.65 -3.35 -3.76
CA ASN A 235 5.40 -1.97 -3.38
C ASN A 235 3.93 -1.58 -3.62
N GLU A 236 3.35 -1.95 -4.76
CA GLU A 236 1.92 -1.72 -5.05
C GLU A 236 1.02 -2.45 -4.05
N PHE A 237 1.33 -3.70 -3.71
CA PHE A 237 0.57 -4.44 -2.71
C PHE A 237 0.62 -3.80 -1.32
N LEU A 238 1.80 -3.39 -0.85
CA LEU A 238 1.95 -2.71 0.43
C LEU A 238 1.20 -1.38 0.45
N GLU A 239 1.21 -0.65 -0.67
CA GLU A 239 0.43 0.57 -0.82
C GLU A 239 -1.08 0.31 -0.73
N TYR A 240 -1.60 -0.70 -1.44
CA TYR A 240 -3.01 -1.10 -1.34
C TYR A 240 -3.41 -1.51 0.07
N LEU A 241 -2.56 -2.29 0.74
CA LEU A 241 -2.81 -2.72 2.12
C LEU A 241 -2.81 -1.53 3.09
N ASN A 242 -1.85 -0.61 2.94
CA ASN A 242 -1.77 0.59 3.75
C ASN A 242 -3.04 1.44 3.62
N TYR A 243 -3.54 1.66 2.39
CA TYR A 243 -4.84 2.32 2.18
C TYR A 243 -5.99 1.54 2.80
N ALA A 244 -6.04 0.23 2.60
CA ALA A 244 -7.11 -0.61 3.12
C ALA A 244 -7.22 -0.51 4.65
N ILE A 245 -6.09 -0.51 5.35
CA ILE A 245 -6.02 -0.35 6.81
C ILE A 245 -6.55 1.02 7.22
N ASP A 246 -6.09 2.10 6.59
CA ASP A 246 -6.50 3.47 6.93
C ASP A 246 -8.01 3.72 6.77
N PHE A 247 -8.65 3.04 5.81
CA PHE A 247 -10.09 3.16 5.55
C PHE A 247 -10.96 2.11 6.26
N SER A 248 -10.34 1.12 6.92
CA SER A 248 -11.05 0.08 7.66
C SER A 248 -11.63 0.57 9.00
N PRO A 249 -12.55 -0.18 9.64
CA PRO A 249 -13.09 0.14 10.96
C PRO A 249 -12.02 0.13 12.06
N PRO A 250 -12.18 0.92 13.14
CA PRO A 250 -11.22 0.98 14.25
C PRO A 250 -10.91 -0.38 14.88
N ASP A 251 -11.90 -1.27 14.99
CA ASP A 251 -11.70 -2.61 15.55
C ASP A 251 -10.79 -3.47 14.67
N PHE A 252 -10.92 -3.35 13.34
CA PHE A 252 -10.01 -4.01 12.39
C PHE A 252 -8.60 -3.43 12.51
N GLN A 253 -8.48 -2.10 12.51
CA GLN A 253 -7.18 -1.41 12.65
C GLN A 253 -6.46 -1.87 13.92
N ALA A 254 -7.15 -1.90 15.06
CA ALA A 254 -6.59 -2.34 16.32
C ALA A 254 -6.12 -3.81 16.28
N ALA A 255 -6.93 -4.71 15.71
CA ALA A 255 -6.58 -6.13 15.61
C ALA A 255 -5.40 -6.37 14.66
N PHE A 256 -5.41 -5.73 13.49
CA PHE A 256 -4.33 -5.83 12.52
C PHE A 256 -3.03 -5.29 13.12
N SER A 257 -3.06 -4.08 13.70
CA SER A 257 -1.87 -3.45 14.28
C SER A 257 -1.33 -4.21 15.48
N ALA A 258 -2.18 -4.82 16.32
CA ALA A 258 -1.71 -5.67 17.41
C ALA A 258 -0.97 -6.90 16.88
N LEU A 259 -1.50 -7.58 15.86
CA LEU A 259 -0.84 -8.74 15.28
C LEU A 259 0.44 -8.36 14.51
N PHE A 260 0.44 -7.21 13.84
CA PHE A 260 1.61 -6.67 13.16
C PHE A 260 2.71 -6.30 14.17
N ASP A 261 2.36 -5.70 15.30
CA ASP A 261 3.30 -5.39 16.38
C ASP A 261 3.97 -6.66 16.92
N GLU A 262 3.19 -7.70 17.22
CA GLU A 262 3.72 -8.98 17.74
C GLU A 262 4.55 -9.76 16.70
N THR A 263 4.17 -9.72 15.43
CA THR A 263 4.76 -10.59 14.39
C THR A 263 5.91 -9.93 13.64
N VAL A 264 5.88 -8.59 13.52
CA VAL A 264 6.82 -7.80 12.73
C VAL A 264 7.61 -6.84 13.62
N ILE A 265 6.96 -5.88 14.29
CA ILE A 265 7.67 -4.81 15.01
C ILE A 265 8.53 -5.36 16.14
N LYS A 266 7.95 -6.12 17.08
CA LYS A 266 8.70 -6.64 18.23
C LYS A 266 9.87 -7.52 17.80
N PRO A 267 9.68 -8.53 16.94
CA PRO A 267 10.79 -9.39 16.52
C PRO A 267 11.86 -8.65 15.71
N MET A 268 11.46 -7.80 14.75
CA MET A 268 12.37 -7.23 13.74
C MET A 268 12.92 -5.85 14.10
N ILE A 269 12.35 -5.17 15.09
CA ILE A 269 12.81 -3.85 15.55
C ILE A 269 13.23 -3.90 17.01
N VAL A 270 12.39 -4.42 17.91
CA VAL A 270 12.65 -4.33 19.36
C VAL A 270 13.61 -5.42 19.85
N HIS A 271 13.56 -6.61 19.27
CA HIS A 271 14.29 -7.80 19.74
C HIS A 271 15.44 -8.24 18.82
N THR A 272 15.80 -7.43 17.82
CA THR A 272 16.97 -7.68 16.96
C THR A 272 18.14 -6.74 17.30
N ASP A 273 19.27 -6.90 16.63
CA ASP A 273 20.41 -6.00 16.77
C ASP A 273 20.10 -4.58 16.27
N VAL A 274 20.85 -3.60 16.76
CA VAL A 274 20.58 -2.18 16.49
C VAL A 274 20.65 -1.84 15.00
N LEU A 275 21.54 -2.49 14.24
CA LEU A 275 21.72 -2.19 12.82
C LEU A 275 20.54 -2.71 12.00
N GLU A 276 20.13 -3.96 12.24
CA GLU A 276 18.94 -4.54 11.61
C GLU A 276 17.68 -3.80 12.03
N SER A 277 17.56 -3.47 13.32
CA SER A 277 16.42 -2.73 13.87
C SER A 277 16.18 -1.40 13.17
N LEU A 278 17.21 -0.58 13.02
CA LEU A 278 17.11 0.69 12.29
C LEU A 278 16.87 0.48 10.79
N THR A 279 17.45 -0.58 10.21
CA THR A 279 17.23 -0.89 8.80
C THR A 279 15.78 -1.29 8.53
N HIS A 280 15.21 -2.22 9.31
CA HIS A 280 13.81 -2.60 9.20
C HIS A 280 12.87 -1.43 9.51
N SER A 281 13.22 -0.58 10.48
CA SER A 281 12.48 0.65 10.75
C SER A 281 12.39 1.54 9.51
N ILE A 282 13.50 1.75 8.78
CA ILE A 282 13.49 2.52 7.52
C ILE A 282 12.55 1.88 6.49
N TYR A 283 12.61 0.56 6.29
CA TYR A 283 11.71 -0.12 5.35
C TYR A 283 10.24 0.06 5.72
N ILE A 284 9.88 -0.13 6.98
CA ILE A 284 8.50 0.06 7.45
C ILE A 284 8.04 1.50 7.24
N LEU A 285 8.87 2.49 7.57
CA LEU A 285 8.56 3.91 7.40
C LEU A 285 8.44 4.33 5.93
N CYS A 286 9.13 3.65 5.01
CA CYS A 286 8.97 3.88 3.56
C CYS A 286 7.72 3.19 3.00
N CYS A 287 7.30 2.05 3.55
CA CYS A 287 6.21 1.23 3.01
C CYS A 287 4.83 1.61 3.57
N PHE A 288 4.76 2.15 4.79
CA PHE A 288 3.50 2.40 5.47
C PHE A 288 3.37 3.85 5.94
N THR A 289 2.17 4.40 5.78
CA THR A 289 1.79 5.71 6.32
C THR A 289 0.71 5.61 7.40
N SER A 290 0.12 4.43 7.60
CA SER A 290 -0.92 4.22 8.59
C SER A 290 -0.38 4.39 10.01
N VAL A 291 -0.90 5.39 10.73
CA VAL A 291 -0.49 5.75 12.09
C VAL A 291 -0.42 4.54 13.01
N HIS A 292 -1.39 3.64 12.91
CA HIS A 292 -1.46 2.46 13.77
C HIS A 292 -0.30 1.47 13.56
N LEU A 293 0.36 1.49 12.39
CA LEU A 293 1.53 0.66 12.10
C LEU A 293 2.86 1.38 12.38
N ILE A 294 2.92 2.69 12.17
CA ILE A 294 4.15 3.48 12.32
C ILE A 294 4.37 3.97 13.76
N GLU A 295 3.33 4.12 14.58
CA GLU A 295 3.42 4.61 15.96
C GLU A 295 4.36 3.76 16.85
N PRO A 296 4.31 2.41 16.82
CA PRO A 296 5.28 1.59 17.56
C PRO A 296 6.74 1.85 17.14
N VAL A 297 6.99 2.04 15.84
CA VAL A 297 8.33 2.39 15.31
C VAL A 297 8.75 3.76 15.82
N TYR A 298 7.86 4.76 15.73
CA TYR A 298 8.08 6.10 16.25
C TYR A 298 8.50 6.07 17.73
N GLN A 299 7.71 5.40 18.58
CA GLN A 299 7.97 5.30 20.01
C GLN A 299 9.32 4.63 20.30
N PHE A 300 9.66 3.57 19.56
CA PHE A 300 10.94 2.89 19.69
C PHE A 300 12.12 3.81 19.32
N ILE A 301 12.05 4.48 18.17
CA ILE A 301 13.13 5.35 17.66
C ILE A 301 13.36 6.52 18.61
N ILE A 302 12.31 7.23 19.02
CA ILE A 302 12.44 8.40 19.89
C ILE A 302 12.94 8.02 21.29
N SER A 303 12.43 6.92 21.86
CA SER A 303 12.87 6.46 23.18
C SER A 303 14.35 6.08 23.23
N ASN A 304 14.93 5.66 22.09
CA ASN A 304 16.31 5.21 21.99
C ASN A 304 17.23 6.19 21.26
N LEU A 305 16.72 7.32 20.78
CA LEU A 305 17.44 8.25 19.90
C LEU A 305 18.79 8.69 20.47
N ASN A 306 18.82 9.09 21.74
CA ASN A 306 20.06 9.51 22.40
C ASN A 306 21.11 8.40 22.44
N ASN A 307 20.69 7.14 22.61
CA ASN A 307 21.61 6.00 22.62
C ASN A 307 22.18 5.75 21.21
N PHE A 308 21.34 5.85 20.18
CA PHE A 308 21.77 5.67 18.79
C PHE A 308 22.77 6.73 18.36
N LEU A 309 22.53 7.99 18.72
CA LEU A 309 23.39 9.12 18.34
C LEU A 309 24.71 9.19 19.14
N GLN A 310 24.81 8.45 20.25
CA GLN A 310 26.04 8.28 21.03
C GLN A 310 26.82 7.01 20.65
N SER A 311 26.36 6.27 19.64
CA SER A 311 27.03 5.05 19.19
C SER A 311 28.43 5.32 18.65
N ASN A 312 29.36 4.40 18.91
CA ASN A 312 30.69 4.42 18.30
C ASN A 312 30.67 4.01 16.81
N PHE A 313 29.55 3.47 16.32
CA PHE A 313 29.38 3.07 14.94
C PHE A 313 28.62 4.15 14.18
N GLU A 314 29.30 4.84 13.26
CA GLU A 314 28.71 5.93 12.47
C GLU A 314 27.52 5.47 11.61
N THR A 315 27.50 4.20 11.20
CA THR A 315 26.35 3.61 10.48
C THR A 315 25.08 3.66 11.34
N ILE A 316 25.17 3.44 12.65
CA ILE A 316 24.01 3.52 13.55
C ILE A 316 23.52 4.97 13.64
N ILE A 317 24.45 5.93 13.78
CA ILE A 317 24.11 7.37 13.81
C ILE A 317 23.41 7.77 12.51
N PHE A 318 23.98 7.38 11.36
CA PHE A 318 23.40 7.65 10.04
C PHE A 318 21.99 7.07 9.90
N LEU A 319 21.78 5.79 10.21
CA LEU A 319 20.47 5.16 10.10
C LEU A 319 19.45 5.77 11.07
N ALA A 320 19.86 6.15 12.27
CA ALA A 320 18.99 6.83 13.23
C ALA A 320 18.54 8.21 12.70
N ILE A 321 19.45 8.99 12.12
CA ILE A 321 19.09 10.26 11.46
C ILE A 321 18.10 10.00 10.32
N ARG A 322 18.33 8.98 9.48
CA ARG A 322 17.41 8.60 8.39
C ARG A 322 16.02 8.20 8.90
N CYS A 323 15.93 7.41 9.97
CA CYS A 323 14.64 7.05 10.58
C CYS A 323 13.89 8.30 11.04
N VAL A 324 14.58 9.22 11.72
CA VAL A 324 13.98 10.47 12.18
C VAL A 324 13.56 11.35 11.00
N THR A 325 14.35 11.46 9.94
CA THR A 325 13.97 12.20 8.73
C THR A 325 12.70 11.64 8.11
N LEU A 326 12.58 10.31 7.97
CA LEU A 326 11.36 9.67 7.45
C LEU A 326 10.16 9.89 8.37
N LEU A 327 10.34 9.76 9.69
CA LEU A 327 9.28 10.07 10.66
C LEU A 327 8.80 11.53 10.52
N PHE A 328 9.71 12.46 10.25
CA PHE A 328 9.38 13.86 10.00
C PHE A 328 8.55 14.06 8.72
N GLU A 329 8.80 13.27 7.67
CA GLU A 329 8.07 13.36 6.40
C GLU A 329 6.62 12.87 6.52
N ILE A 330 6.35 11.91 7.41
CA ILE A 330 5.04 11.27 7.56
C ILE A 330 4.21 11.79 8.74
N SER A 331 4.73 12.74 9.54
CA SER A 331 4.11 13.22 10.79
C SER A 331 3.73 14.71 10.75
N ASP A 332 2.75 15.08 11.59
CA ASP A 332 2.44 16.47 11.90
C ASP A 332 3.41 17.01 12.96
N LEU A 333 4.21 17.99 12.57
CA LEU A 333 5.29 18.50 13.43
C LEU A 333 4.80 19.58 14.40
N GLU A 334 5.09 19.39 15.69
CA GLU A 334 4.77 20.35 16.74
C GLU A 334 6.03 21.11 17.16
N PHE A 335 6.00 22.44 16.98
CA PHE A 335 7.07 23.35 17.42
C PHE A 335 6.56 24.17 18.60
N ASP A 336 7.23 24.06 19.75
CA ASP A 336 6.86 24.73 21.01
C ASP A 336 7.30 26.20 21.12
N GLU A 337 8.05 26.73 20.14
CA GLU A 337 8.70 28.03 20.28
C GLU A 337 7.71 29.21 20.25
N ILE A 338 7.94 30.21 21.10
CA ILE A 338 7.28 31.51 21.02
C ILE A 338 7.78 32.19 19.74
N ILE A 339 7.02 32.02 18.66
CA ILE A 339 7.35 32.60 17.36
C ILE A 339 7.24 34.13 17.46
N PRO A 340 8.30 34.90 17.14
CA PRO A 340 8.19 36.34 17.04
C PRO A 340 7.12 36.73 16.00
N PRO A 341 6.33 37.79 16.24
CA PRO A 341 5.24 38.18 15.33
C PRO A 341 5.73 38.54 13.92
N ASN A 342 7.00 38.94 13.77
CA ASN A 342 7.65 39.19 12.49
C ASN A 342 8.95 38.37 12.42
N ILE A 343 8.92 37.25 11.70
CA ILE A 343 10.13 36.45 11.45
C ILE A 343 10.94 37.12 10.34
N LYS A 344 12.20 37.47 10.64
CA LYS A 344 13.15 37.88 9.62
C LYS A 344 13.91 36.64 9.11
N ILE A 345 13.59 36.23 7.89
CA ILE A 345 14.31 35.15 7.19
C ILE A 345 15.62 35.72 6.63
N SER A 346 16.75 35.06 6.91
CA SER A 346 18.01 35.38 6.26
C SER A 346 17.97 34.89 4.82
N LEU A 347 18.29 35.78 3.88
CA LEU A 347 18.29 35.46 2.45
C LEU A 347 19.70 35.18 1.93
N ASP A 348 20.74 35.32 2.75
CA ASP A 348 22.12 35.34 2.26
C ASP A 348 23.06 34.40 3.03
N PHE A 349 22.69 33.13 3.07
CA PHE A 349 23.54 32.05 3.60
C PHE A 349 24.91 31.94 2.91
N MET A 350 25.02 32.43 1.67
CA MET A 350 26.27 32.40 0.91
C MET A 350 27.34 33.34 1.51
N GLN A 351 26.94 34.38 2.24
CA GLN A 351 27.87 35.28 2.95
C GLN A 351 28.55 34.65 4.17
N LEU A 352 28.08 33.47 4.64
CA LEU A 352 28.66 32.81 5.81
C LEU A 352 30.08 32.28 5.54
N ILE A 353 30.48 32.14 4.28
CA ILE A 353 31.78 31.59 3.88
C ILE A 353 32.40 32.40 2.73
N ASN A 354 33.68 32.15 2.43
CA ASN A 354 34.39 32.91 1.39
C ASN A 354 33.74 32.74 0.02
N ALA A 355 33.36 33.84 -0.63
CA ALA A 355 32.70 33.84 -1.93
C ALA A 355 33.49 33.11 -3.03
N GLU A 356 34.83 33.20 -2.98
CA GLU A 356 35.76 32.54 -3.90
C GLU A 356 35.71 31.00 -3.85
N TRP A 357 35.13 30.41 -2.81
CA TRP A 357 35.03 28.95 -2.68
C TRP A 357 33.84 28.38 -3.46
N PHE A 358 32.89 29.22 -3.91
CA PHE A 358 31.76 28.82 -4.72
C PHE A 358 32.13 28.70 -6.20
N LEU A 359 32.83 27.63 -6.56
CA LEU A 359 33.33 27.40 -7.93
C LEU A 359 32.24 27.06 -8.96
N ARG A 360 31.10 26.54 -8.49
CA ARG A 360 29.91 26.22 -9.31
C ARG A 360 28.75 27.14 -8.92
N PRO A 361 28.62 28.34 -9.50
CA PRO A 361 27.66 29.34 -9.07
C PRO A 361 26.24 29.14 -9.62
N ASN A 362 25.92 27.99 -10.23
CA ASN A 362 24.62 27.80 -10.87
C ASN A 362 23.51 27.50 -9.83
N VAL A 363 23.10 28.54 -9.10
CA VAL A 363 22.02 28.50 -8.12
C VAL A 363 20.65 28.34 -8.80
N ASN A 364 20.52 28.60 -10.10
CA ASN A 364 19.23 28.56 -10.79
C ASN A 364 18.58 27.17 -10.79
N GLN A 365 19.37 26.09 -10.94
CA GLN A 365 18.84 24.73 -10.84
C GLN A 365 18.39 24.41 -9.41
N GLN A 366 19.18 24.77 -8.40
CA GLN A 366 18.84 24.59 -6.99
C GLN A 366 17.61 25.40 -6.59
N LEU A 367 17.44 26.60 -7.14
CA LEU A 367 16.27 27.44 -6.94
C LEU A 367 15.00 26.81 -7.54
N LEU A 368 15.09 26.18 -8.71
CA LEU A 368 13.97 25.43 -9.29
C LEU A 368 13.56 24.24 -8.41
N HIS A 369 14.54 23.44 -7.96
CA HIS A 369 14.27 22.30 -7.06
C HIS A 369 13.70 22.75 -5.71
N SER A 370 14.30 23.78 -5.10
CA SER A 370 13.84 24.33 -3.81
C SER A 370 12.42 24.88 -3.93
N ARG A 371 12.11 25.56 -5.04
CA ARG A 371 10.76 26.08 -5.29
C ARG A 371 9.73 24.96 -5.41
N ALA A 372 10.05 23.86 -6.09
CA ALA A 372 9.18 22.70 -6.16
C ALA A 372 8.92 22.11 -4.76
N ARG A 373 9.98 21.87 -3.97
CA ARG A 373 9.89 21.31 -2.61
C ARG A 373 9.06 22.19 -1.66
N VAL A 374 9.34 23.50 -1.63
CA VAL A 374 8.58 24.46 -0.81
C VAL A 374 7.11 24.54 -1.24
N SER A 375 6.82 24.40 -2.54
CA SER A 375 5.45 24.44 -3.04
C SER A 375 4.65 23.20 -2.66
N MET A 376 5.26 22.00 -2.73
CA MET A 376 4.62 20.73 -2.31
C MET A 376 4.26 20.75 -0.81
N ASN A 377 5.20 21.17 0.03
CA ASN A 377 4.96 21.30 1.49
C ASN A 377 3.95 22.39 1.87
N LYS A 378 3.55 23.24 0.92
CA LYS A 378 2.49 24.24 1.11
C LYS A 378 1.13 23.74 0.63
N SER A 379 1.08 22.88 -0.40
CA SER A 379 -0.17 22.25 -0.87
C SER A 379 -0.77 21.28 0.13
N ASP A 380 0.05 20.56 0.90
CA ASP A 380 -0.46 19.64 1.95
C ASP A 380 -1.24 20.38 3.06
N LEU A 381 -0.88 21.64 3.35
CA LEU A 381 -1.65 22.53 4.23
C LEU A 381 -2.92 23.09 3.58
N SER A 382 -2.98 23.19 2.25
CA SER A 382 -4.19 23.65 1.54
C SER A 382 -5.26 22.55 1.43
N PHE A 383 -4.85 21.28 1.45
CA PHE A 383 -5.79 20.16 1.53
C PHE A 383 -6.43 20.06 2.93
N SER A 384 -5.69 20.42 3.99
CA SER A 384 -6.23 20.49 5.36
C SER A 384 -7.04 21.76 5.67
N LEU A 385 -6.77 22.89 4.99
CA LEU A 385 -7.53 24.14 5.16
C LEU A 385 -8.87 24.18 4.39
N ASN A 386 -9.09 23.32 3.39
CA ASN A 386 -10.42 23.18 2.78
C ASN A 386 -11.44 22.42 3.67
N LEU A 387 -11.03 21.96 4.86
CA LEU A 387 -11.88 21.34 5.87
C LEU A 387 -12.36 22.32 6.98
N THR A 388 -12.10 23.63 6.86
CA THR A 388 -12.58 24.63 7.85
C THR A 388 -13.92 25.29 7.50
N LYS A 389 -14.63 24.82 6.48
CA LYS A 389 -16.10 25.01 6.45
C LYS A 389 -16.70 23.93 7.32
N GLU A 390 -17.56 24.31 8.27
CA GLU A 390 -18.25 23.38 9.17
C GLU A 390 -18.67 22.12 8.42
N PRO A 391 -18.23 20.92 8.85
CA PRO A 391 -18.57 19.71 8.15
C PRO A 391 -20.08 19.53 8.27
N THR A 392 -20.76 19.52 7.12
CA THR A 392 -22.05 18.86 7.07
C THR A 392 -21.82 17.41 7.53
N LYS A 393 -22.76 16.86 8.32
CA LYS A 393 -22.61 15.56 9.00
C LYS A 393 -22.29 14.35 8.08
N SER A 394 -22.19 14.54 6.76
CA SER A 394 -21.84 13.55 5.76
C SER A 394 -20.37 13.59 5.27
N GLU A 395 -19.54 14.55 5.69
CA GLU A 395 -18.15 14.70 5.20
C GLU A 395 -17.06 14.35 6.23
N ALA A 396 -17.42 13.75 7.37
CA ALA A 396 -16.48 13.25 8.38
C ALA A 396 -15.74 11.95 7.98
N VAL A 397 -15.55 11.72 6.67
CA VAL A 397 -14.79 10.59 6.12
C VAL A 397 -13.47 11.16 5.61
N GLY A 398 -12.39 11.01 6.41
CA GLY A 398 -11.04 11.33 5.95
C GLY A 398 -10.27 12.39 6.74
N LYS A 399 -10.51 12.56 8.05
CA LYS A 399 -9.39 13.03 8.89
C LYS A 399 -8.40 11.87 8.97
N ARG A 400 -7.31 11.93 8.19
CA ARG A 400 -6.14 11.09 8.46
C ARG A 400 -5.77 11.35 9.91
N ASN A 401 -5.83 10.32 10.75
CA ASN A 401 -5.08 10.37 11.99
C ASN A 401 -3.62 10.55 11.56
N SER A 402 -2.93 11.53 12.14
CA SER A 402 -1.52 11.82 11.89
C SER A 402 -0.78 11.68 13.21
N ILE A 403 0.45 11.17 13.16
CA ILE A 403 1.33 11.20 14.33
C ILE A 403 1.70 12.64 14.59
N LYS A 404 1.52 13.08 15.85
CA LYS A 404 2.06 14.36 16.32
C LYS A 404 3.50 14.13 16.76
N PHE A 405 4.42 14.77 16.05
CA PHE A 405 5.85 14.64 16.33
C PHE A 405 6.35 15.89 17.06
N ASP A 406 6.71 15.73 18.33
CA ASP A 406 7.45 16.77 19.06
C ASP A 406 8.90 16.81 18.58
N VAL A 407 9.28 17.92 17.93
CA VAL A 407 10.63 18.11 17.36
C VAL A 407 11.66 18.51 18.42
N LYS A 408 11.22 18.98 19.59
CA LYS A 408 12.07 19.51 20.67
C LYS A 408 13.17 18.59 21.16
N PRO A 409 12.96 17.27 21.37
CA PRO A 409 14.04 16.38 21.79
C PRO A 409 15.07 16.13 20.66
N VAL A 410 14.70 16.36 19.39
CA VAL A 410 15.52 16.03 18.23
C VAL A 410 16.43 17.18 17.82
N LEU A 411 15.86 18.38 17.65
CA LEU A 411 16.55 19.51 17.03
C LEU A 411 17.87 19.89 17.73
N PRO A 412 17.94 20.01 19.08
CA PRO A 412 19.18 20.38 19.76
C PRO A 412 20.28 19.31 19.60
N VAL A 413 19.89 18.03 19.56
CA VAL A 413 20.84 16.91 19.42
C VAL A 413 21.42 16.89 18.02
N PHE A 414 20.60 17.11 16.99
CA PHE A 414 21.05 17.16 15.60
C PHE A 414 21.90 18.41 15.34
N LEU A 415 21.55 19.57 15.93
CA LEU A 415 22.39 20.76 15.86
C LEU A 415 23.75 20.55 16.52
N LYS A 416 23.80 19.82 17.64
CA LYS A 416 25.06 19.44 18.28
C LYS A 416 25.91 18.55 17.39
N LEU A 417 25.31 17.54 16.74
CA LEU A 417 26.03 16.72 15.75
C LEU A 417 26.53 17.56 14.58
N LEU A 418 25.71 18.48 14.06
CA LEU A 418 26.12 19.41 13.01
C LEU A 418 27.26 20.33 13.47
N SER A 419 27.32 20.73 14.74
CA SER A 419 28.44 21.53 15.26
C SER A 419 29.78 20.78 15.24
N ASN A 420 29.73 19.44 15.32
CA ASN A 420 30.88 18.54 15.21
C ASN A 420 31.17 18.10 13.77
N TYR A 421 30.70 18.85 12.77
CA TYR A 421 30.71 18.51 11.35
C TYR A 421 32.01 17.88 10.83
N VAL A 422 33.18 18.40 11.22
CA VAL A 422 34.47 17.93 10.69
C VAL A 422 34.95 16.63 11.36
N GLU A 423 34.31 16.21 12.45
CA GLU A 423 34.61 14.97 13.17
C GLU A 423 33.65 13.82 12.78
N ASN A 424 32.49 14.14 12.24
CA ASN A 424 31.55 13.15 11.71
C ASN A 424 32.03 12.62 10.36
N SER A 425 31.66 11.39 10.00
CA SER A 425 31.75 10.95 8.60
C SER A 425 30.91 11.77 7.64
N LEU A 426 31.31 11.71 6.38
CA LEU A 426 30.60 12.35 5.28
C LEU A 426 29.14 11.87 5.16
N ARG A 427 28.83 10.61 5.50
CA ARG A 427 27.46 10.07 5.49
C ARG A 427 26.56 10.69 6.54
N VAL A 428 27.06 10.82 7.77
CA VAL A 428 26.33 11.47 8.85
C VAL A 428 26.05 12.92 8.47
N ASN A 429 27.05 13.62 7.93
CA ASN A 429 26.86 14.99 7.48
C ASN A 429 25.85 15.12 6.33
N LEU A 430 25.88 14.21 5.34
CA LEU A 430 24.88 14.17 4.27
C LEU A 430 23.46 14.04 4.84
N ALA A 431 23.25 13.09 5.75
CA ALA A 431 21.96 12.87 6.38
C ALA A 431 21.50 14.07 7.22
N LEU A 432 22.41 14.74 7.94
CA LEU A 432 22.11 15.99 8.65
C LEU A 432 21.71 17.13 7.72
N THR A 433 22.45 17.31 6.61
CA THR A 433 22.14 18.36 5.64
C THR A 433 20.77 18.13 5.01
N GLU A 434 20.43 16.89 4.68
CA GLU A 434 19.12 16.54 4.15
C GLU A 434 18.00 16.80 5.15
N PHE A 435 18.17 16.38 6.41
CA PHE A 435 17.21 16.63 7.50
C PHE A 435 16.94 18.13 7.69
N PHE A 436 17.99 18.95 7.77
CA PHE A 436 17.83 20.39 7.97
C PHE A 436 17.30 21.10 6.73
N SER A 437 17.63 20.63 5.52
CA SER A 437 17.03 21.11 4.27
C SER A 437 15.53 20.79 4.19
N LEU A 438 15.10 19.63 4.69
CA LEU A 438 13.68 19.29 4.82
C LEU A 438 12.97 20.29 5.74
N ILE A 439 13.49 20.50 6.97
CA ILE A 439 12.92 21.47 7.92
C ILE A 439 12.84 22.87 7.31
N ALA A 440 13.93 23.32 6.67
CA ALA A 440 13.99 24.62 6.02
C ALA A 440 12.95 24.80 4.91
N SER A 441 12.52 23.71 4.28
CA SER A 441 11.52 23.75 3.21
C SER A 441 10.06 23.76 3.70
N LEU A 442 9.79 23.41 4.95
CA LEU A 442 8.45 23.36 5.52
C LEU A 442 7.75 24.72 5.47
N SER A 443 6.46 24.73 5.21
CA SER A 443 5.65 25.96 5.17
C SER A 443 5.38 26.59 6.54
N SER A 444 5.71 25.90 7.64
CA SER A 444 5.55 26.40 9.01
C SER A 444 6.43 27.63 9.32
N ASN A 445 5.82 28.61 9.98
CA ASN A 445 6.52 29.78 10.51
C ASN A 445 7.55 29.38 11.57
N ALA A 446 7.23 28.42 12.44
CA ALA A 446 8.16 27.95 13.47
C ALA A 446 9.39 27.27 12.84
N ALA A 447 9.16 26.40 11.86
CA ALA A 447 10.25 25.78 11.11
C ALA A 447 11.13 26.83 10.41
N SER A 448 10.52 27.86 9.83
CA SER A 448 11.25 28.97 9.18
C SER A 448 12.05 29.81 10.19
N TYR A 449 11.49 30.07 11.38
CA TYR A 449 12.20 30.77 12.46
C TYR A 449 13.42 29.98 12.93
N PHE A 450 13.24 28.69 13.24
CA PHE A 450 14.33 27.81 13.67
C PHE A 450 15.44 27.64 12.62
N SER A 451 15.05 27.39 11.36
CA SER A 451 16.01 27.00 10.31
C SER A 451 16.62 28.18 9.54
N LEU A 452 15.86 29.26 9.36
CA LEU A 452 16.23 30.35 8.44
C LEU A 452 16.42 31.72 9.09
N SER A 453 16.10 31.89 10.37
CA SER A 453 16.23 33.19 11.04
C SER A 453 17.53 33.31 11.81
N GLU A 454 18.17 34.47 11.69
CA GLU A 454 19.33 34.84 12.52
C GLU A 454 18.93 35.19 13.95
N ASP A 455 17.62 35.43 14.17
CA ASP A 455 17.04 35.84 15.45
C ASP A 455 16.70 34.64 16.35
N CYS A 456 16.88 33.41 15.87
CA CYS A 456 16.78 32.19 16.67
C CYS A 456 18.16 31.86 17.27
N PRO A 457 18.38 32.02 18.60
CA PRO A 457 19.70 31.84 19.21
C PRO A 457 20.21 30.40 19.09
N ASP A 458 19.32 29.44 19.28
CA ASP A 458 19.58 28.00 19.22
C ASP A 458 19.12 27.40 17.87
N GLY A 459 19.09 28.23 16.83
CA GLY A 459 18.64 27.87 15.49
C GLY A 459 19.78 27.48 14.54
N LEU A 460 19.40 26.86 13.43
CA LEU A 460 20.32 26.35 12.41
C LEU A 460 21.25 27.44 11.86
N TYR A 461 20.74 28.65 11.62
CA TYR A 461 21.54 29.75 11.07
C TYR A 461 22.75 30.07 11.97
N ARG A 462 22.55 30.16 13.29
CA ARG A 462 23.62 30.49 14.24
C ARG A 462 24.64 29.36 14.36
N THR A 463 24.18 28.11 14.35
CA THR A 463 25.05 26.93 14.31
C THR A 463 25.90 26.94 13.04
N LEU A 464 25.31 27.22 11.88
CA LEU A 464 26.02 27.31 10.61
C LEU A 464 27.03 28.46 10.56
N ALA A 465 26.68 29.66 11.04
CA ALA A 465 27.61 30.77 11.09
C ALA A 465 28.86 30.45 11.92
N THR A 466 28.66 29.75 13.04
CA THR A 466 29.75 29.27 13.91
C THR A 466 30.60 28.21 13.20
N LEU A 467 29.96 27.23 12.56
CA LEU A 467 30.61 26.18 11.80
C LEU A 467 31.44 26.75 10.63
N CYS A 468 30.86 27.64 9.82
CA CYS A 468 31.56 28.27 8.71
C CYS A 468 32.77 29.06 9.17
N THR A 469 32.67 29.80 10.29
CA THR A 469 33.81 30.50 10.90
C THR A 469 34.91 29.52 11.31
N LEU A 470 34.55 28.38 11.89
CA LEU A 470 35.51 27.34 12.30
C LEU A 470 36.20 26.72 11.07
N VAL A 471 35.45 26.39 10.02
CA VAL A 471 35.97 25.84 8.77
C VAL A 471 36.91 26.85 8.09
N GLN A 472 36.52 28.12 8.00
CA GLN A 472 37.36 29.19 7.48
C GLN A 472 38.68 29.31 8.25
N ARG A 473 38.64 29.25 9.59
CA ARG A 473 39.86 29.28 10.42
C ARG A 473 40.75 28.06 10.19
N ARG A 474 40.17 26.88 10.01
CA ARG A 474 40.91 25.61 9.86
C ARG A 474 41.60 25.51 8.49
N ILE A 475 40.94 25.98 7.44
CA ILE A 475 41.49 25.98 6.07
C ILE A 475 42.43 27.18 5.89
N GLY A 476 42.02 28.36 6.35
CA GLY A 476 42.70 29.63 6.16
C GLY A 476 42.70 30.10 4.70
N ASN A 477 43.50 31.13 4.41
CA ASN A 477 43.69 31.64 3.05
C ASN A 477 44.93 30.99 2.40
N LYS A 478 44.99 29.66 2.39
CA LYS A 478 46.14 28.95 1.82
C LYS A 478 46.11 29.04 0.28
N PRO A 479 47.26 29.30 -0.39
CA PRO A 479 47.34 29.24 -1.84
C PRO A 479 47.00 27.81 -2.31
N GLY A 480 46.10 27.68 -3.29
CA GLY A 480 45.64 26.39 -3.82
C GLY A 480 44.30 25.89 -3.27
N THR A 481 43.72 26.55 -2.25
CA THR A 481 42.42 26.16 -1.64
C THR A 481 41.31 25.94 -2.68
N THR A 482 41.18 26.85 -3.65
CA THR A 482 40.19 26.73 -4.73
C THR A 482 40.44 25.52 -5.63
N GLN A 483 41.70 25.17 -5.92
CA GLN A 483 42.02 23.97 -6.71
C GLN A 483 41.69 22.69 -5.94
N GLU A 484 41.94 22.67 -4.62
CA GLU A 484 41.61 21.50 -3.78
C GLU A 484 40.10 21.30 -3.64
N ILE A 485 39.32 22.39 -3.55
CA ILE A 485 37.85 22.34 -3.60
C ILE A 485 37.38 21.81 -4.96
N GLU A 486 37.96 22.29 -6.07
CA GLU A 486 37.62 21.81 -7.41
C GLU A 486 37.90 20.30 -7.58
N GLN A 487 39.04 19.83 -7.08
CA GLN A 487 39.38 18.41 -7.06
C GLN A 487 38.42 17.60 -6.17
N ALA A 488 38.01 18.14 -5.03
CA ALA A 488 37.04 17.50 -4.15
C ALA A 488 35.66 17.37 -4.82
N TYR A 489 35.22 18.39 -5.57
CA TYR A 489 34.03 18.26 -6.43
C TYR A 489 34.20 17.13 -7.45
N GLY A 490 35.36 17.01 -8.10
CA GLY A 490 35.66 15.92 -9.03
C GLY A 490 35.50 14.55 -8.38
N LYS A 491 36.10 14.36 -7.20
CA LYS A 491 36.04 13.10 -6.42
C LYS A 491 34.62 12.72 -6.01
N ILE A 492 33.82 13.68 -5.56
CA ILE A 492 32.43 13.43 -5.15
C ILE A 492 31.57 13.02 -6.35
N ASN A 493 31.76 13.67 -7.52
CA ASN A 493 31.00 13.35 -8.72
C ASN A 493 31.43 12.04 -9.41
N SER A 494 32.65 11.56 -9.16
CA SER A 494 33.17 10.32 -9.74
C SER A 494 32.80 9.07 -8.95
N LEU A 495 32.20 9.21 -7.76
CA LEU A 495 31.68 8.06 -7.02
C LEU A 495 30.51 7.46 -7.80
N SER A 496 30.66 6.22 -8.26
CA SER A 496 29.52 5.45 -8.77
C SER A 496 28.52 5.18 -7.64
N VAL A 497 27.26 4.90 -7.98
CA VAL A 497 26.18 4.58 -7.01
C VAL A 497 26.58 3.38 -6.13
N GLU A 498 27.33 2.42 -6.68
CA GLU A 498 27.81 1.23 -5.98
C GLU A 498 29.03 1.51 -5.07
N GLU A 499 29.91 2.45 -5.47
CA GLU A 499 31.11 2.83 -4.69
C GLU A 499 30.82 3.89 -3.61
N ALA A 500 29.69 4.60 -3.64
CA ALA A 500 29.32 5.56 -2.59
C ALA A 500 29.23 4.90 -1.19
N THR A 501 28.76 3.65 -1.14
CA THR A 501 28.60 2.88 0.11
C THR A 501 29.88 2.23 0.67
N LEU A 502 31.00 2.28 -0.04
CA LEU A 502 32.31 1.82 0.47
C LEU A 502 33.36 2.93 0.41
N GLY A 503 33.40 3.72 -0.67
CA GLY A 503 34.34 4.82 -0.89
C GLY A 503 34.16 6.04 0.00
N LEU A 504 32.96 6.28 0.56
CA LEU A 504 32.77 7.35 1.56
C LEU A 504 33.53 7.09 2.87
N ASN A 505 33.78 5.81 3.22
CA ASN A 505 34.58 5.47 4.40
C ASN A 505 36.08 5.68 4.16
N GLU A 506 36.58 5.48 2.93
CA GLU A 506 37.98 5.75 2.55
C GLU A 506 38.27 7.26 2.39
N LEU A 507 37.25 8.08 2.09
CA LEU A 507 37.35 9.54 2.02
C LEU A 507 37.54 10.21 3.39
N ASN A 508 37.24 9.52 4.49
CA ASN A 508 37.27 10.06 5.85
C ASN A 508 38.69 10.45 6.32
N GLU A 509 39.76 9.83 5.80
CA GLU A 509 41.12 10.04 6.32
C GLU A 509 41.93 11.14 5.60
N SER A 510 41.50 11.67 4.44
CA SER A 510 42.39 12.54 3.64
C SER A 510 41.83 13.82 3.00
N ASN A 511 40.53 14.16 3.10
CA ASN A 511 40.07 15.36 2.38
C ASN A 511 39.04 16.22 3.12
N ILE A 512 39.52 17.08 4.01
CA ILE A 512 38.73 18.18 4.61
C ILE A 512 37.94 18.98 3.56
N TYR A 513 38.42 19.05 2.33
CA TYR A 513 37.75 19.73 1.23
C TYR A 513 36.47 19.03 0.73
N CYS A 514 36.30 17.72 0.94
CA CYS A 514 35.03 17.06 0.66
C CYS A 514 33.93 17.53 1.63
N TYR A 515 34.28 17.71 2.91
CA TYR A 515 33.38 18.31 3.90
C TYR A 515 33.02 19.75 3.53
N VAL A 516 33.99 20.52 3.04
CA VAL A 516 33.77 21.90 2.55
C VAL A 516 32.81 21.91 1.38
N VAL A 517 33.01 21.05 0.38
CA VAL A 517 32.11 20.95 -0.77
C VAL A 517 30.67 20.66 -0.32
N LEU A 518 30.49 19.70 0.58
CA LEU A 518 29.16 19.39 1.12
C LEU A 518 28.55 20.61 1.86
N LEU A 519 29.34 21.32 2.66
CA LEU A 519 28.89 22.52 3.36
C LEU A 519 28.51 23.63 2.38
N LEU A 520 29.28 23.84 1.33
CA LEU A 520 29.00 24.82 0.29
C LEU A 520 27.68 24.50 -0.44
N GLU A 521 27.44 23.24 -0.80
CA GLU A 521 26.17 22.84 -1.43
C GLU A 521 24.98 23.02 -0.48
N PHE A 522 25.14 22.68 0.80
CA PHE A 522 24.10 22.90 1.81
C PHE A 522 23.75 24.39 1.98
N LEU A 523 24.76 25.28 2.04
CA LEU A 523 24.53 26.72 2.10
C LEU A 523 23.77 27.24 0.87
N LYS A 524 24.09 26.75 -0.32
CA LYS A 524 23.34 27.11 -1.54
C LYS A 524 21.90 26.61 -1.51
N GLU A 525 21.66 25.41 -0.98
CA GLU A 525 20.31 24.84 -0.84
C GLU A 525 19.45 25.69 0.12
N LEU A 526 20.00 26.06 1.28
CA LEU A 526 19.31 26.94 2.24
C LEU A 526 19.07 28.33 1.66
N HIS A 527 20.05 28.90 0.96
CA HIS A 527 19.90 30.16 0.24
C HIS A 527 18.75 30.11 -0.77
N SER A 528 18.72 29.07 -1.61
CA SER A 528 17.69 28.84 -2.62
C SER A 528 16.29 28.63 -2.00
N THR A 529 16.23 27.93 -0.86
CA THR A 529 15.00 27.68 -0.10
C THR A 529 14.45 28.97 0.51
N ALA A 530 15.31 29.77 1.14
CA ALA A 530 14.93 31.07 1.71
C ALA A 530 14.41 32.03 0.64
N GLN A 531 15.09 32.12 -0.51
CA GLN A 531 14.63 32.92 -1.65
C GLN A 531 13.29 32.42 -2.18
N SER A 532 13.12 31.11 -2.34
CA SER A 532 11.87 30.51 -2.82
C SER A 532 10.70 30.83 -1.90
N LYS A 533 10.88 30.72 -0.58
CA LYS A 533 9.85 31.10 0.41
C LYS A 533 9.50 32.59 0.32
N ASN A 534 10.49 33.47 0.20
CA ASN A 534 10.24 34.90 0.06
C ASN A 534 9.45 35.23 -1.22
N LEU A 535 9.81 34.63 -2.35
CA LEU A 535 9.09 34.81 -3.63
C LEU A 535 7.65 34.32 -3.56
N ILE A 536 7.40 33.17 -2.94
CA ILE A 536 6.05 32.62 -2.78
C ILE A 536 5.20 33.54 -1.88
N ASN A 537 5.74 34.00 -0.75
CA ASN A 537 5.02 34.91 0.16
C ASN A 537 4.71 36.26 -0.50
N GLN A 538 5.63 36.80 -1.31
CA GLN A 538 5.40 38.01 -2.08
C GLN A 538 4.27 37.82 -3.10
N ARG A 539 4.25 36.69 -3.83
CA ARG A 539 3.19 36.38 -4.80
C ARG A 539 1.82 36.30 -4.13
N ASP A 540 1.71 35.64 -2.99
CA ASP A 540 0.43 35.49 -2.28
C ASP A 540 -0.08 36.83 -1.75
N SER A 541 0.83 37.71 -1.30
CA SER A 541 0.49 39.06 -0.86
C SER A 541 -0.03 39.97 -1.98
N LEU A 542 0.36 39.69 -3.24
CA LEU A 542 -0.15 40.39 -4.41
C LEU A 542 -1.55 39.89 -4.79
N ILE A 543 -1.77 38.57 -4.78
CA ILE A 543 -3.07 37.97 -5.08
C ILE A 543 -4.13 38.38 -4.04
N THR A 544 -3.77 38.45 -2.76
CA THR A 544 -4.71 38.90 -1.71
C THR A 544 -5.04 40.39 -1.78
N LYS A 545 -4.15 41.22 -2.34
CA LYS A 545 -4.43 42.64 -2.59
C LYS A 545 -5.32 42.90 -3.80
N ASP A 546 -5.37 41.97 -4.76
CA ASP A 546 -6.25 42.06 -5.93
C ASP A 546 -7.67 41.50 -5.65
N LEU A 547 -7.86 40.82 -4.51
CA LEU A 547 -9.13 40.21 -4.07
C LEU A 547 -9.82 40.97 -2.92
N LEU A 548 -9.22 42.06 -2.44
CA LEU A 548 -9.77 43.03 -1.48
C LEU A 548 -9.98 44.36 -2.19
#